data_AF-A0A1U7VNC0-F1
#
_entry.id   AF-A0A1U7VNC0-F1
#
_cell.length_a   1.000
_cell.length_b   1.000
_cell.length_c   1.000
_cell.angle_alpha   90.00
_cell.angle_beta   90.00
_cell.angle_gamma   90.00
#
_symmetry.space_group_name_H-M   'P 1'
#
loop_
_entity.id
_entity.type
_entity.pdbx_description
1 polymer ?
#
loop_
_entity_poly.entity_id
_entity_poly.type
_entity_poly.pdbx_seq_one_letter_code
_entity_poly.pdbx_strand_id
1 'polypeptide(L)'
;MDLGENSRSFSVPVSASFHRKRKLRKLRKSVMAMRVVRLLKSMRRLCVDPAAAGVEPGPVEISIGPRKAQENLNPSDPSYDSRHLKLKFSNNINGPIFTGIPIGEKGSTLNLHLIDPLTQNIINSGPESSAKVEIFVLEKDFTSCGGDKSLIRGDPHVTLKDGSVSASHISFKHTRVPMTKRELRLCARAVYPYNGTRIMQAVTQPFFVKDRRSSTYLIPF
;
A
#
# COMPACT_ATOMS: atom_id res chain seq x y z
N MET A 1 -17.51 -50.41 -49.26
CA MET A 1 -17.02 -49.52 -50.33
C MET A 1 -17.01 -48.13 -49.77
N ASP A 2 -15.83 -47.53 -49.81
CA ASP A 2 -15.48 -46.19 -49.34
C ASP A 2 -15.82 -45.14 -50.42
N LEU A 3 -15.50 -43.87 -50.13
CA LEU A 3 -15.64 -42.61 -50.92
C LEU A 3 -16.94 -41.84 -50.64
N GLY A 4 -16.96 -40.54 -50.32
CA GLY A 4 -15.91 -39.53 -50.20
C GLY A 4 -16.55 -38.15 -50.00
N GLU A 5 -15.87 -37.33 -49.21
CA GLU A 5 -16.07 -35.94 -48.75
C GLU A 5 -16.91 -34.96 -49.59
N ASN A 6 -17.66 -34.06 -48.93
CA ASN A 6 -17.51 -32.62 -49.18
C ASN A 6 -17.96 -31.74 -48.00
N SER A 7 -17.02 -30.97 -47.48
CA SER A 7 -17.10 -30.00 -46.39
C SER A 7 -17.60 -28.62 -46.85
N ARG A 8 -18.47 -27.97 -46.07
CA ARG A 8 -18.64 -26.50 -46.11
C ARG A 8 -18.57 -25.93 -44.70
N SER A 9 -17.37 -25.46 -44.36
CA SER A 9 -17.04 -24.67 -43.18
C SER A 9 -17.46 -23.21 -43.41
N PHE A 10 -18.33 -22.70 -42.53
CA PHE A 10 -18.54 -21.25 -42.41
C PHE A 10 -17.47 -20.68 -41.48
N SER A 11 -16.44 -20.08 -42.07
CA SER A 11 -15.42 -19.32 -41.35
C SER A 11 -15.92 -17.89 -41.09
N VAL A 12 -16.06 -17.55 -39.81
CA VAL A 12 -16.26 -16.17 -39.35
C VAL A 12 -14.91 -15.43 -39.45
N PRO A 13 -14.82 -14.21 -40.00
CA PRO A 13 -13.54 -13.53 -40.17
C PRO A 13 -12.97 -13.07 -38.82
N VAL A 14 -11.88 -13.70 -38.39
CA VAL A 14 -11.04 -13.27 -37.26
C VAL A 14 -10.11 -12.14 -37.73
N SER A 15 -10.62 -10.91 -37.87
CA SER A 15 -9.74 -9.77 -38.18
C SER A 15 -10.12 -8.44 -37.52
N ALA A 16 -11.28 -8.33 -36.87
CA ALA A 16 -11.70 -7.08 -36.23
C ALA A 16 -11.13 -6.85 -34.79
N SER A 17 -10.56 -7.87 -34.15
CA SER A 17 -10.19 -7.80 -32.71
C SER A 17 -8.77 -7.28 -32.44
N PHE A 18 -7.87 -7.25 -33.43
CA PHE A 18 -6.48 -6.85 -33.23
C PHE A 18 -6.23 -5.34 -33.37
N HIS A 19 -7.07 -4.60 -34.09
CA HIS A 19 -6.88 -3.15 -34.26
C HIS A 19 -7.36 -2.28 -33.08
N ARG A 20 -8.33 -2.74 -32.27
CA ARG A 20 -8.78 -1.98 -31.08
C ARG A 20 -7.78 -2.01 -29.92
N LYS A 21 -6.98 -3.07 -29.76
CA LYS A 21 -6.05 -3.22 -28.63
C LYS A 21 -4.78 -2.37 -28.74
N ARG A 22 -4.34 -2.00 -29.95
CA ARG A 22 -3.15 -1.13 -30.15
C ARG A 22 -3.40 0.34 -29.80
N LYS A 23 -4.63 0.86 -30.03
CA LYS A 23 -4.97 2.26 -29.74
C LYS A 23 -5.03 2.57 -28.24
N LEU A 24 -5.47 1.61 -27.41
CA LEU A 24 -5.58 1.79 -25.96
C LEU A 24 -4.23 1.72 -25.20
N ARG A 25 -3.20 1.09 -25.79
CA ARG A 25 -1.83 1.11 -25.25
C ARG A 25 -1.14 2.47 -25.45
N LYS A 26 -1.44 3.20 -26.54
CA LYS A 26 -0.92 4.56 -26.77
C LYS A 26 -1.54 5.59 -25.81
N LEU A 27 -2.82 5.46 -25.49
CA LEU A 27 -3.52 6.39 -24.59
C LEU A 27 -3.06 6.26 -23.13
N ARG A 28 -2.76 5.04 -22.66
CA ARG A 28 -2.25 4.81 -21.28
C ARG A 28 -0.85 5.39 -21.04
N LYS A 29 0.04 5.37 -22.05
CA LYS A 29 1.35 6.04 -21.96
C LYS A 29 1.20 7.56 -21.87
N SER A 30 0.22 8.14 -22.59
CA SER A 30 -0.03 9.58 -22.61
C SER A 30 -0.55 10.14 -21.28
N VAL A 31 -1.42 9.38 -20.56
CA VAL A 31 -1.97 9.84 -19.28
C VAL A 31 -0.91 9.84 -18.17
N MET A 32 -0.02 8.85 -18.12
CA MET A 32 1.10 8.85 -17.17
C MET A 32 2.11 9.97 -17.49
N ALA A 33 2.42 10.19 -18.77
CA ALA A 33 3.28 11.30 -19.18
C ALA A 33 2.70 12.67 -18.81
N MET A 34 1.38 12.88 -18.99
CA MET A 34 0.71 14.12 -18.55
C MET A 34 0.77 14.34 -17.03
N ARG A 35 0.70 13.26 -16.23
CA ARG A 35 0.85 13.37 -14.77
C ARG A 35 2.26 13.77 -14.35
N VAL A 36 3.29 13.22 -15.02
CA VAL A 36 4.70 13.57 -14.79
C VAL A 36 5.00 15.03 -15.19
N VAL A 37 4.51 15.47 -16.35
CA VAL A 37 4.71 16.86 -16.80
C VAL A 37 4.00 17.87 -15.89
N ARG A 38 2.80 17.54 -15.36
CA ARG A 38 2.13 18.40 -14.37
C ARG A 38 2.91 18.51 -13.06
N LEU A 39 3.52 17.43 -12.60
CA LEU A 39 4.35 17.44 -11.39
C LEU A 39 5.63 18.29 -11.60
N LEU A 40 6.30 18.12 -12.75
CA LEU A 40 7.49 18.91 -13.08
C LEU A 40 7.19 20.40 -13.28
N LYS A 41 6.02 20.76 -13.83
CA LYS A 41 5.60 22.16 -13.97
C LYS A 41 5.23 22.80 -12.63
N SER A 42 4.80 22.01 -11.65
CA SER A 42 4.57 22.46 -10.26
C SER A 42 5.88 22.75 -9.52
N MET A 43 6.95 22.03 -9.83
CA MET A 43 8.25 22.19 -9.15
C MET A 43 9.07 23.38 -9.67
N ARG A 44 8.81 23.89 -10.88
CA ARG A 44 9.49 25.08 -11.43
C ARG A 44 9.09 26.40 -10.76
N ARG A 45 8.17 26.40 -9.79
CA ARG A 45 7.79 27.60 -9.00
C ARG A 45 8.63 27.79 -7.73
N LEU A 46 9.61 26.92 -7.48
CA LEU A 46 10.49 26.97 -6.29
C LEU A 46 11.92 27.41 -6.61
N CYS A 47 12.24 27.72 -7.86
CA CYS A 47 13.53 28.29 -8.24
C CYS A 47 13.40 29.82 -8.22
N VAL A 48 13.91 30.45 -7.16
CA VAL A 48 14.21 31.89 -7.18
C VAL A 48 15.57 32.02 -7.85
N ASP A 49 15.64 32.70 -8.99
CA ASP A 49 16.90 33.05 -9.66
C ASP A 49 17.63 34.13 -8.83
N PRO A 50 18.86 33.91 -8.35
CA PRO A 50 19.65 34.95 -7.67
C PRO A 50 20.42 35.77 -8.72
N ALA A 51 19.72 36.38 -9.67
CA ALA A 51 20.36 37.13 -10.75
C ALA A 51 19.51 38.33 -11.21
N ALA A 52 19.20 39.24 -10.28
CA ALA A 52 18.72 40.58 -10.63
C ALA A 52 18.83 41.55 -9.43
N ALA A 53 20.03 42.03 -9.14
CA ALA A 53 20.22 43.29 -8.43
C ALA A 53 21.58 43.87 -8.83
N GLY A 54 21.60 44.64 -9.92
CA GLY A 54 22.72 45.52 -10.22
C GLY A 54 22.69 46.71 -9.27
N VAL A 55 23.82 46.95 -8.59
CA VAL A 55 24.18 48.27 -8.04
C VAL A 55 25.67 48.47 -8.34
N GLU A 56 25.95 49.66 -8.87
CA GLU A 56 27.17 50.19 -9.51
C GLU A 56 28.51 50.04 -8.77
N PRO A 57 29.66 50.17 -9.47
CA PRO A 57 30.98 50.17 -8.88
C PRO A 57 31.38 51.57 -8.39
N GLY A 58 31.93 51.65 -7.17
CA GLY A 58 32.69 52.80 -6.66
C GLY A 58 34.00 52.32 -6.03
N PRO A 59 35.16 52.96 -6.30
CA PRO A 59 36.45 52.43 -5.86
C PRO A 59 36.94 53.09 -4.57
N VAL A 60 37.21 52.36 -3.48
CA VAL A 60 38.23 52.78 -2.50
C VAL A 60 38.83 51.58 -1.73
N GLU A 61 40.14 51.40 -1.97
CA GLU A 61 41.26 50.87 -1.16
C GLU A 61 41.14 49.72 -0.14
N ILE A 62 41.73 48.60 -0.55
CA ILE A 62 42.74 47.72 0.10
C ILE A 62 43.01 47.96 1.60
N SER A 63 42.82 46.91 2.41
CA SER A 63 43.71 46.60 3.54
C SER A 63 43.70 45.11 3.88
N ILE A 64 44.90 44.53 3.83
CA ILE A 64 45.24 43.12 4.06
C ILE A 64 45.25 42.83 5.56
N GLY A 65 44.66 41.72 5.99
CA GLY A 65 44.89 41.16 7.32
C GLY A 65 44.33 39.75 7.47
N PRO A 66 45.15 38.73 7.78
CA PRO A 66 44.65 37.37 8.02
C PRO A 66 44.32 37.22 9.51
N ARG A 67 43.08 36.83 9.83
CA ARG A 67 42.75 36.29 11.16
C ARG A 67 41.95 35.02 10.98
N LYS A 68 42.60 33.90 11.33
CA LYS A 68 41.97 32.59 11.51
C LYS A 68 41.02 32.68 12.70
N ALA A 69 39.72 32.66 12.45
CA ALA A 69 38.73 32.30 13.45
C ALA A 69 38.34 30.85 13.17
N GLN A 70 38.89 29.94 13.97
CA GLN A 70 38.48 28.55 14.00
C GLN A 70 37.22 28.50 14.87
N GLU A 71 36.08 28.82 14.29
CA GLU A 71 34.79 28.56 14.92
C GLU A 71 34.52 27.06 14.80
N ASN A 72 34.64 26.37 15.95
CA ASN A 72 34.11 25.03 16.15
C ASN A 72 32.58 25.09 16.02
N LEU A 73 32.08 25.06 14.79
CA LEU A 73 30.71 24.65 14.53
C LEU A 73 30.68 23.13 14.62
N ASN A 74 30.46 22.61 15.83
CA ASN A 74 29.86 21.29 15.97
C ASN A 74 28.47 21.39 15.32
N PRO A 75 28.19 20.67 14.21
CA PRO A 75 26.82 20.43 13.83
C PRO A 75 26.36 19.31 14.76
N SER A 76 25.84 19.66 15.93
CA SER A 76 24.82 18.80 16.57
C SER A 76 23.59 18.90 15.70
N ASP A 77 23.63 18.22 14.57
CA ASP A 77 22.46 17.88 13.78
C ASP A 77 21.69 16.88 14.65
N PRO A 78 20.50 17.20 15.17
CA PRO A 78 19.61 16.16 15.59
C PRO A 78 19.22 15.47 14.28
N SER A 79 20.02 14.48 13.88
CA SER A 79 19.52 13.40 13.05
C SER A 79 18.20 13.03 13.71
N TYR A 80 17.09 13.39 13.07
CA TYR A 80 15.78 12.89 13.43
C TYR A 80 15.90 11.40 13.18
N ASP A 81 16.42 10.70 14.18
CA ASP A 81 16.57 9.27 14.18
C ASP A 81 15.14 8.78 14.10
N SER A 82 14.75 8.51 12.86
CA SER A 82 13.36 8.52 12.49
C SER A 82 12.81 7.25 13.08
N ARG A 83 12.09 7.36 14.19
CA ARG A 83 11.61 6.18 14.91
C ARG A 83 10.89 5.28 13.92
N HIS A 84 11.45 4.11 13.71
CA HIS A 84 10.91 3.12 12.78
C HIS A 84 10.02 2.20 13.58
N LEU A 85 8.72 2.29 13.36
CA LEU A 85 7.74 1.44 14.02
C LEU A 85 7.10 0.53 12.98
N LYS A 86 6.46 -0.55 13.41
CA LYS A 86 5.84 -1.52 12.52
C LYS A 86 4.52 -2.00 13.06
N LEU A 87 3.53 -2.09 12.18
CA LEU A 87 2.28 -2.78 12.49
C LEU A 87 2.51 -4.30 12.39
N LYS A 88 1.91 -5.07 13.29
CA LYS A 88 1.99 -6.54 13.32
C LYS A 88 0.64 -7.13 13.70
N PHE A 89 0.15 -8.06 12.88
CA PHE A 89 -0.98 -8.90 13.25
C PHE A 89 -0.51 -9.97 14.25
N SER A 90 -1.25 -10.17 15.34
CA SER A 90 -0.92 -11.21 16.34
C SER A 90 -1.69 -12.51 16.14
N ASN A 91 -2.81 -12.51 15.38
CA ASN A 91 -3.53 -13.74 15.06
C ASN A 91 -2.77 -14.61 14.06
N ASN A 92 -2.74 -15.91 14.33
CA ASN A 92 -2.41 -16.92 13.33
C ASN A 92 -3.64 -17.17 12.44
N ILE A 93 -3.67 -16.55 11.27
CA ILE A 93 -4.72 -16.79 10.28
C ILE A 93 -4.44 -18.12 9.58
N ASN A 94 -4.73 -19.23 10.26
CA ASN A 94 -4.45 -20.59 9.80
C ASN A 94 -5.74 -21.26 9.29
N GLY A 95 -5.67 -21.80 8.07
CA GLY A 95 -6.76 -22.59 7.47
C GLY A 95 -7.63 -21.83 6.46
N PRO A 96 -8.65 -22.50 5.88
CA PRO A 96 -9.57 -21.86 4.95
C PRO A 96 -10.52 -20.94 5.70
N ILE A 97 -10.47 -19.64 5.39
CA ILE A 97 -11.45 -18.66 5.86
C ILE A 97 -12.65 -18.69 4.93
N PHE A 98 -13.85 -18.74 5.48
CA PHE A 98 -15.08 -18.74 4.68
C PHE A 98 -15.69 -17.35 4.55
N THR A 99 -16.28 -17.07 3.39
CA THR A 99 -16.99 -15.80 3.18
C THR A 99 -18.13 -15.61 4.19
N GLY A 100 -18.34 -14.38 4.64
CA GLY A 100 -19.37 -14.05 5.62
C GLY A 100 -19.10 -14.53 7.04
N ILE A 101 -17.95 -15.17 7.30
CA ILE A 101 -17.46 -15.48 8.65
C ILE A 101 -16.39 -14.44 9.02
N PRO A 102 -16.44 -13.85 10.22
CA PRO A 102 -15.40 -12.95 10.71
C PRO A 102 -14.00 -13.58 10.69
N ILE A 103 -13.00 -12.78 10.35
CA ILE A 103 -11.60 -13.18 10.31
C ILE A 103 -11.03 -13.13 11.74
N GLY A 104 -10.49 -14.24 12.21
CA GLY A 104 -9.88 -14.34 13.53
C GLY A 104 -9.87 -15.77 14.05
N GLU A 105 -9.12 -16.02 15.12
CA GLU A 105 -9.05 -17.32 15.80
C GLU A 105 -10.07 -17.36 16.95
N LYS A 106 -10.76 -18.50 17.16
CA LYS A 106 -11.57 -18.85 18.36
C LYS A 106 -12.46 -17.72 18.95
N GLY A 107 -12.99 -16.79 18.15
CA GLY A 107 -13.79 -15.68 18.70
C GLY A 107 -13.73 -14.34 17.99
N SER A 108 -13.42 -14.32 16.68
CA SER A 108 -13.75 -13.24 15.73
C SER A 108 -12.97 -11.92 15.73
N THR A 109 -12.03 -11.70 16.66
CA THR A 109 -11.25 -10.46 16.68
C THR A 109 -9.89 -10.60 16.00
N LEU A 110 -9.64 -9.74 15.02
CA LEU A 110 -8.34 -9.57 14.39
C LEU A 110 -7.54 -8.52 15.18
N ASN A 111 -6.50 -8.96 15.85
CA ASN A 111 -5.64 -8.17 16.70
C ASN A 111 -4.45 -7.62 15.90
N LEU A 112 -4.20 -6.33 16.08
CA LEU A 112 -3.12 -5.60 15.46
C LEU A 112 -2.40 -4.77 16.52
N HIS A 113 -1.07 -4.80 16.49
CA HIS A 113 -0.21 -4.06 17.41
C HIS A 113 0.77 -3.18 16.65
N LEU A 114 1.09 -2.02 17.22
CA LEU A 114 2.24 -1.21 16.87
C LEU A 114 3.43 -1.68 17.70
N ILE A 115 4.49 -2.08 17.01
CA ILE A 115 5.70 -2.60 17.63
C ILE A 115 6.93 -1.82 17.21
N ASP A 116 7.92 -1.79 18.08
CA ASP A 116 9.29 -1.44 17.71
C ASP A 116 9.95 -2.68 17.07
N PRO A 117 10.46 -2.58 15.83
CA PRO A 117 11.09 -3.70 15.13
C PRO A 117 12.36 -4.20 15.80
N LEU A 118 13.08 -3.36 16.56
CA LEU A 118 14.32 -3.72 17.24
C LEU A 118 14.03 -4.52 18.51
N THR A 119 13.17 -4.01 19.38
CA THR A 119 12.85 -4.64 20.67
C THR A 119 11.71 -5.67 20.58
N GLN A 120 10.92 -5.66 19.50
CA GLN A 120 9.67 -6.41 19.36
C GLN A 120 8.59 -6.08 20.41
N ASN A 121 8.79 -5.00 21.18
CA ASN A 121 7.83 -4.56 22.19
C ASN A 121 6.68 -3.75 21.58
N ILE A 122 5.51 -3.85 22.20
CA ILE A 122 4.35 -3.03 21.86
C ILE A 122 4.60 -1.59 22.30
N ILE A 123 4.38 -0.64 21.40
CA ILE A 123 4.52 0.79 21.68
C ILE A 123 3.19 1.36 22.11
N ASN A 124 3.06 1.59 23.42
CA ASN A 124 1.83 2.09 24.04
C ASN A 124 1.78 3.62 24.21
N SER A 125 2.89 4.31 23.93
CA SER A 125 3.03 5.75 24.18
C SER A 125 3.29 6.54 22.89
N GLY A 126 3.01 7.84 22.92
CA GLY A 126 3.20 8.75 21.79
C GLY A 126 1.98 8.85 20.87
N PRO A 127 1.95 9.85 19.97
CA PRO A 127 0.84 10.04 19.03
C PRO A 127 0.61 8.83 18.11
N GLU A 128 1.65 8.05 17.84
CA GLU A 128 1.62 6.83 17.04
C GLU A 128 0.77 5.72 17.68
N SER A 129 0.70 5.65 19.01
CA SER A 129 -0.01 4.57 19.72
C SER A 129 -1.52 4.67 19.57
N SER A 130 -2.01 5.82 19.08
CA SER A 130 -3.40 6.09 18.73
C SER A 130 -3.63 6.17 17.21
N ALA A 131 -2.75 5.56 16.41
CA ALA A 131 -2.83 5.72 14.96
C ALA A 131 -4.09 5.13 14.34
N LYS A 132 -4.66 5.86 13.37
CA LYS A 132 -5.70 5.33 12.51
C LYS A 132 -5.06 4.44 11.44
N VAL A 133 -5.58 3.23 11.32
CA VAL A 133 -5.07 2.17 10.45
C VAL A 133 -6.19 1.70 9.54
N GLU A 134 -5.85 1.41 8.30
CA GLU A 134 -6.75 0.82 7.31
C GLU A 134 -6.30 -0.60 6.96
N ILE A 135 -7.26 -1.53 6.95
CA ILE A 135 -7.06 -2.94 6.65
C ILE A 135 -7.56 -3.25 5.23
N PHE A 136 -6.70 -3.86 4.43
CA PHE A 136 -6.93 -4.23 3.04
C PHE A 136 -6.79 -5.73 2.81
N VAL A 137 -7.41 -6.20 1.73
CA VAL A 137 -7.17 -7.54 1.18
C VAL A 137 -6.28 -7.41 -0.05
N LEU A 138 -5.25 -8.24 -0.08
CA LEU A 138 -4.34 -8.38 -1.21
C LEU A 138 -4.53 -9.75 -1.85
N GLU A 139 -4.45 -9.80 -3.18
CA GLU A 139 -4.20 -11.06 -3.89
C GLU A 139 -2.80 -11.59 -3.55
N LYS A 140 -2.59 -12.90 -3.64
CA LYS A 140 -1.32 -13.55 -3.24
C LYS A 140 -0.09 -12.88 -3.84
N ASP A 141 -0.21 -12.43 -5.08
CA ASP A 141 0.88 -11.87 -5.89
C ASP A 141 1.26 -10.44 -5.46
N PHE A 142 0.43 -9.78 -4.63
CA PHE A 142 0.69 -8.44 -4.14
C PHE A 142 1.33 -8.47 -2.76
N THR A 143 2.47 -7.80 -2.63
CA THR A 143 3.26 -7.74 -1.39
C THR A 143 3.23 -6.37 -0.71
N SER A 144 2.66 -5.35 -1.37
CA SER A 144 2.53 -3.99 -0.85
C SER A 144 1.06 -3.58 -0.79
N CYS A 145 0.74 -2.70 0.15
CA CYS A 145 -0.64 -2.38 0.50
C CYS A 145 -1.18 -1.25 -0.36
N GLY A 146 -1.25 -1.51 -1.66
CA GLY A 146 -1.89 -0.66 -2.65
C GLY A 146 -2.99 -1.43 -3.36
N GLY A 147 -4.24 -1.03 -3.15
CA GLY A 147 -5.38 -1.64 -3.83
C GLY A 147 -6.66 -0.85 -3.62
N ASP A 148 -7.42 -0.65 -4.70
CA ASP A 148 -8.65 0.17 -4.69
C ASP A 148 -9.92 -0.64 -4.32
N LYS A 149 -9.80 -1.95 -4.06
CA LYS A 149 -10.97 -2.84 -3.90
C LYS A 149 -10.88 -3.66 -2.62
N SER A 150 -11.61 -3.22 -1.60
CA SER A 150 -11.78 -4.00 -0.38
C SER A 150 -12.84 -5.10 -0.59
N LEU A 151 -12.40 -6.36 -0.55
CA LEU A 151 -13.26 -7.56 -0.49
C LEU A 151 -13.83 -7.80 0.92
N ILE A 152 -13.58 -6.87 1.85
CA ILE A 152 -14.01 -6.93 3.24
C ILE A 152 -15.42 -6.37 3.40
N ARG A 153 -16.20 -6.98 4.27
CA ARG A 153 -17.43 -6.47 4.88
C ARG A 153 -17.11 -6.00 6.30
N GLY A 154 -17.62 -4.82 6.65
CA GLY A 154 -17.31 -4.11 7.90
C GLY A 154 -16.61 -2.78 7.61
N ASP A 155 -16.24 -2.05 8.65
CA ASP A 155 -15.35 -0.89 8.52
C ASP A 155 -13.90 -1.38 8.43
N PRO A 156 -13.17 -1.11 7.33
CA PRO A 156 -11.75 -1.46 7.23
C PRO A 156 -10.85 -0.55 8.07
N HIS A 157 -11.36 0.56 8.59
CA HIS A 157 -10.60 1.48 9.43
C HIS A 157 -10.74 1.11 10.91
N VAL A 158 -9.61 1.08 11.58
CA VAL A 158 -9.50 0.86 13.02
C VAL A 158 -8.55 1.88 13.62
N THR A 159 -8.76 2.25 14.87
CA THR A 159 -7.86 3.17 15.58
C THR A 159 -7.18 2.41 16.69
N LEU A 160 -5.85 2.51 16.74
CA LEU A 160 -5.08 1.93 17.84
C LEU A 160 -5.46 2.62 19.15
N LYS A 161 -5.42 1.85 20.24
CA LYS A 161 -5.51 2.34 21.60
C LYS A 161 -4.33 1.76 22.37
N ASP A 162 -3.47 2.63 22.90
CA ASP A 162 -2.24 2.23 23.59
C ASP A 162 -1.41 1.24 22.75
N GLY A 163 -1.33 1.49 21.44
CA GLY A 163 -0.58 0.69 20.48
C GLY A 163 -1.26 -0.59 20.02
N SER A 164 -2.48 -0.88 20.47
CA SER A 164 -3.17 -2.14 20.18
C SER A 164 -4.61 -1.91 19.70
N VAL A 165 -5.12 -2.81 18.86
CA VAL A 165 -6.54 -2.81 18.50
C VAL A 165 -7.02 -4.21 18.19
N SER A 166 -8.25 -4.51 18.58
CA SER A 166 -8.99 -5.71 18.21
C SER A 166 -10.11 -5.33 17.25
N ALA A 167 -9.92 -5.65 15.98
CA ALA A 167 -10.91 -5.41 14.94
C ALA A 167 -11.92 -6.57 14.91
N SER A 168 -13.16 -6.29 15.33
CA SER A 168 -14.27 -7.24 15.26
C SER A 168 -15.03 -7.09 13.93
N HIS A 169 -15.76 -8.13 13.53
CA HIS A 169 -16.70 -8.11 12.40
C HIS A 169 -16.11 -7.88 10.98
N ILE A 170 -14.79 -7.84 10.84
CA ILE A 170 -14.12 -7.87 9.53
C ILE A 170 -14.30 -9.27 8.93
N SER A 171 -14.99 -9.37 7.79
CA SER A 171 -15.24 -10.65 7.09
C SER A 171 -15.10 -10.49 5.59
N PHE A 172 -14.86 -11.58 4.84
CA PHE A 172 -14.94 -11.51 3.38
C PHE A 172 -16.40 -11.40 2.94
N LYS A 173 -16.69 -10.56 1.94
CA LYS A 173 -18.05 -10.41 1.40
C LYS A 173 -18.61 -11.76 0.94
N HIS A 174 -19.75 -12.15 1.50
CA HIS A 174 -20.55 -13.27 1.02
C HIS A 174 -21.61 -12.72 0.06
N THR A 175 -21.58 -13.14 -1.20
CA THR A 175 -22.49 -12.63 -2.25
C THR A 175 -23.33 -13.76 -2.82
N ARG A 176 -24.34 -13.44 -3.64
CA ARG A 176 -25.16 -14.46 -4.33
C ARG A 176 -24.35 -15.25 -5.37
N VAL A 177 -23.27 -14.69 -5.91
CA VAL A 177 -22.38 -15.36 -6.85
C VAL A 177 -21.37 -16.23 -6.09
N PRO A 178 -21.26 -17.53 -6.41
CA PRO A 178 -20.24 -18.39 -5.80
C PRO A 178 -18.83 -17.88 -6.04
N MET A 179 -18.01 -17.88 -5.00
CA MET A 179 -16.60 -17.51 -5.08
C MET A 179 -15.74 -18.77 -5.22
N THR A 180 -14.84 -18.79 -6.20
CA THR A 180 -13.80 -19.84 -6.27
C THR A 180 -12.81 -19.71 -5.12
N LYS A 181 -12.14 -20.81 -4.75
CA LYS A 181 -11.04 -20.77 -3.77
C LYS A 181 -9.99 -19.75 -4.23
N ARG A 182 -9.66 -18.77 -3.38
CA ARG A 182 -8.61 -17.77 -3.63
C ARG A 182 -7.57 -17.81 -2.53
N GLU A 183 -6.34 -17.45 -2.87
CA GLU A 183 -5.25 -17.30 -1.92
C GLU A 183 -5.01 -15.80 -1.72
N LEU A 184 -5.25 -15.31 -0.51
CA LEU A 184 -5.29 -13.88 -0.21
C LEU A 184 -4.38 -13.56 0.98
N ARG A 185 -4.02 -12.29 1.13
CA ARG A 185 -3.32 -11.75 2.30
C ARG A 185 -4.14 -10.60 2.90
N LEU A 186 -3.97 -10.35 4.19
CA LEU A 186 -4.38 -9.09 4.79
C LEU A 186 -3.19 -8.15 4.86
N CYS A 187 -3.48 -6.87 4.70
CA CYS A 187 -2.56 -5.82 5.04
C CYS A 187 -3.18 -4.78 5.98
N ALA A 188 -2.41 -4.24 6.90
CA ALA A 188 -2.72 -3.03 7.65
C ALA A 188 -1.71 -1.90 7.36
N ARG A 189 -2.20 -0.68 7.16
CA ARG A 189 -1.38 0.52 6.92
C ARG A 189 -1.92 1.71 7.71
N ALA A 190 -1.04 2.53 8.29
CA ALA A 190 -1.43 3.82 8.87
C ALA A 190 -2.05 4.74 7.79
N VAL A 191 -3.16 5.39 8.11
CA VAL A 191 -3.88 6.28 7.19
C VAL A 191 -3.13 7.58 6.98
N TYR A 192 -2.55 8.12 8.05
CA TYR A 192 -1.86 9.40 8.07
C TYR A 192 -0.35 9.21 8.28
N PRO A 193 0.48 10.11 7.73
CA PRO A 193 1.89 10.16 8.08
C PRO A 193 2.07 10.71 9.51
N TYR A 194 3.13 10.27 10.18
CA TYR A 194 3.55 10.77 11.50
C TYR A 194 4.91 11.44 11.34
N ASN A 195 5.01 12.72 11.73
CA ASN A 195 6.23 13.50 11.53
C ASN A 195 7.41 12.85 12.29
N GLY A 196 8.51 12.61 11.58
CA GLY A 196 9.71 11.97 12.16
C GLY A 196 9.55 10.50 12.55
N THR A 197 8.39 9.87 12.29
CA THR A 197 8.13 8.47 12.65
C THR A 197 7.56 7.71 11.45
N ARG A 198 8.29 6.72 10.96
CA ARG A 198 7.82 5.88 9.86
C ARG A 198 7.17 4.63 10.41
N ILE A 199 5.85 4.50 10.22
CA ILE A 199 5.11 3.28 10.56
C ILE A 199 5.08 2.34 9.35
N MET A 200 5.76 1.20 9.46
CA MET A 200 5.78 0.14 8.47
C MET A 200 4.46 -0.65 8.49
N GLN A 201 4.04 -1.08 7.29
CA GLN A 201 2.81 -1.84 7.07
C GLN A 201 2.93 -3.26 7.66
N ALA A 202 1.80 -3.81 8.11
CA ALA A 202 1.68 -5.23 8.43
C ALA A 202 1.15 -5.97 7.21
N VAL A 203 1.75 -7.10 6.83
CA VAL A 203 1.21 -8.00 5.80
C VAL A 203 1.25 -9.41 6.36
N THR A 204 0.12 -10.13 6.28
CA THR A 204 0.05 -11.52 6.74
C THR A 204 0.70 -12.46 5.74
N GLN A 205 1.00 -13.68 6.18
CA GLN A 205 1.19 -14.78 5.24
C GLN A 205 -0.08 -15.03 4.41
N PRO A 206 0.05 -15.60 3.20
CA PRO A 206 -1.10 -15.96 2.39
C PRO A 206 -1.93 -17.06 3.05
N PHE A 207 -3.25 -16.96 2.93
CA PHE A 207 -4.21 -17.95 3.41
C PHE A 207 -5.31 -18.17 2.38
N PHE A 208 -6.02 -19.28 2.47
CA PHE A 208 -7.10 -19.58 1.55
C PHE A 208 -8.42 -18.98 2.01
N VAL A 209 -9.14 -18.38 1.06
CA VAL A 209 -10.52 -17.96 1.24
C VAL A 209 -11.41 -18.82 0.35
N LYS A 210 -12.46 -19.38 0.95
CA LYS A 210 -13.46 -20.21 0.28
C LYS A 210 -14.84 -19.60 0.41
N ASP A 211 -15.71 -19.89 -0.55
CA ASP A 211 -17.13 -19.58 -0.39
C ASP A 211 -17.73 -20.38 0.77
N ARG A 212 -18.51 -19.75 1.63
CA ARG A 212 -19.25 -20.43 2.71
C ARG A 212 -20.06 -21.64 2.22
N ARG A 213 -20.61 -21.57 1.01
CA ARG A 213 -21.38 -22.67 0.41
C ARG A 213 -20.54 -23.89 0.07
N SER A 214 -19.22 -23.73 -0.08
CA SER A 214 -18.30 -24.84 -0.32
C SER A 214 -17.99 -25.65 0.95
N SER A 215 -18.53 -25.23 2.12
CA SER A 215 -18.38 -25.96 3.38
C SER A 215 -19.12 -27.29 3.43
N THR A 216 -20.00 -27.58 2.47
CA THR A 216 -20.95 -28.72 2.53
C THR A 216 -20.37 -30.07 2.07
N TYR A 217 -19.09 -30.17 1.70
CA TYR A 217 -18.51 -31.41 1.16
C TYR A 217 -17.60 -32.20 2.13
N LEU A 218 -17.67 -31.96 3.43
CA LEU A 218 -16.93 -32.76 4.42
C LEU A 218 -17.83 -33.11 5.63
N ILE A 219 -18.89 -33.87 5.38
CA ILE A 219 -19.41 -34.75 6.42
C ILE A 219 -18.75 -36.11 6.16
N PRO A 220 -17.75 -36.53 6.95
CA PRO A 220 -17.38 -37.94 6.96
C PRO A 220 -18.55 -38.68 7.62
N PHE A 221 -19.10 -39.66 6.90
CA PHE A 221 -20.01 -40.67 7.45
C PHE A 221 -19.30 -41.47 8.53
#